data_AF-A0A2A3ARF7-F1
#
_entry.id   AF-A0A2A3ARF7-F1
#
_cell.length_a   1.000
_cell.length_b   1.000
_cell.length_c   1.000
_cell.angle_alpha   90.00
_cell.angle_beta   90.00
_cell.angle_gamma   90.00
#
_symmetry.space_group_name_H-M   'P 1'
#
loop_
_entity.id
_entity.type
_entity.pdbx_description
1 polymer ?
#
loop_
_entity_poly.entity_id
_entity_poly.type
_entity_poly.pdbx_seq_one_letter_code
_entity_poly.pdbx_strand_id
1 'polypeptide(L)'
;MTNEPEPSLSLLALQDASLEAVTVIRDEIRFIFESNPEKGPFSQTVYGLVRLMGDRSQATLMLASWSMPWDAEIVLRAFYETAAKVLLLTMSPNGQREKLLTEFWDDFDSIHTIRRARKAALALGTPGEGEGDRDVFEALIDPDYNDLSHRHNKAARKAIEQRWSFSEIIETLSRLGAGEDVRHVKSLLHMYGMASHFVHGDKTALDLAHDRVTRPEPERSIVAAAQAARIHSDIVHLWFMCTDTISRALGVPFSDAATVVAAVRKVEQLGRPFVVLFEESQKGFYQGLRDKYASKRTEVDR
;
A
#
# COMPACT_ATOMS: atom_id res chain seq x y z
N MET A 1 13.52 -15.05 41.70
CA MET A 1 14.21 -14.14 40.75
C MET A 1 14.13 -14.78 39.39
N THR A 2 13.00 -14.57 38.72
CA THR A 2 12.81 -14.92 37.31
C THR A 2 13.50 -13.83 36.51
N ASN A 3 14.64 -14.15 35.91
CA ASN A 3 15.21 -13.33 34.83
C ASN A 3 14.29 -13.48 33.61
N GLU A 4 13.15 -12.81 33.64
CA GLU A 4 12.49 -12.44 32.39
C GLU A 4 13.38 -11.37 31.76
N PRO A 5 13.77 -11.50 30.48
CA PRO A 5 14.39 -10.38 29.82
C PRO A 5 13.35 -9.25 29.86
N GLU A 6 13.71 -8.07 30.32
CA GLU A 6 13.09 -6.86 29.81
C GLU A 6 13.78 -6.58 28.47
N PRO A 7 13.32 -7.09 27.31
CA PRO A 7 13.48 -6.28 26.13
C PRO A 7 12.49 -5.14 26.35
N SER A 8 12.99 -3.94 26.65
CA SER A 8 12.25 -2.76 26.25
C SER A 8 11.91 -2.95 24.78
N LEU A 9 10.69 -3.38 24.50
CA LEU A 9 10.13 -3.57 23.18
C LEU A 9 10.09 -2.21 22.53
N SER A 10 11.24 -1.81 22.01
CA SER A 10 11.46 -0.45 21.62
C SER A 10 10.94 -0.33 20.21
N LEU A 11 9.72 0.20 20.09
CA LEU A 11 9.18 0.62 18.82
C LEU A 11 10.16 1.54 18.08
N LEU A 12 10.99 2.29 18.83
CA LEU A 12 12.10 3.07 18.29
C LEU A 12 13.17 2.20 17.63
N ALA A 13 13.59 1.09 18.24
CA ALA A 13 14.55 0.17 17.61
C ALA A 13 13.99 -0.45 16.32
N LEU A 14 12.69 -0.80 16.31
CA LEU A 14 12.00 -1.27 15.11
C LEU A 14 11.94 -0.18 14.03
N GLN A 15 11.64 1.05 14.42
CA GLN A 15 11.63 2.19 13.53
C GLN A 15 13.01 2.42 12.89
N ASP A 16 14.08 2.43 13.70
CA ASP A 16 15.45 2.63 13.22
C ASP A 16 15.86 1.52 12.25
N ALA A 17 15.57 0.26 12.59
CA ALA A 17 15.81 -0.87 11.70
C ALA A 17 15.00 -0.79 10.40
N SER A 18 13.78 -0.25 10.46
CA SER A 18 12.94 -0.08 9.27
C SER A 18 13.49 1.01 8.34
N LEU A 19 13.97 2.13 8.90
CA LEU A 19 14.61 3.20 8.13
C LEU A 19 15.92 2.72 7.48
N GLU A 20 16.71 1.94 8.21
CA GLU A 20 17.91 1.27 7.70
C GLU A 20 17.55 0.33 6.53
N ALA A 21 16.58 -0.55 6.71
CA ALA A 21 16.15 -1.49 5.69
C ALA A 21 15.62 -0.78 4.43
N VAL A 22 14.77 0.23 4.56
CA VAL A 22 14.27 1.02 3.43
C VAL A 22 15.42 1.72 2.71
N THR A 23 16.41 2.23 3.43
CA THR A 23 17.58 2.89 2.85
C THR A 23 18.41 1.92 2.01
N VAL A 24 18.77 0.77 2.59
CA VAL A 24 19.54 -0.28 1.91
C VAL A 24 18.79 -0.78 0.66
N ILE A 25 17.49 -1.05 0.79
CA ILE A 25 16.66 -1.52 -0.32
C ILE A 25 16.55 -0.47 -1.44
N ARG A 26 16.35 0.80 -1.09
CA ARG A 26 16.30 1.90 -2.06
C ARG A 26 17.60 2.04 -2.84
N ASP A 27 18.74 1.96 -2.14
CA ASP A 27 20.05 2.07 -2.76
C ASP A 27 20.33 0.87 -3.68
N GLU A 28 19.86 -0.32 -3.32
CA GLU A 28 19.88 -1.51 -4.17
C GLU A 28 19.00 -1.34 -5.43
N ILE A 29 17.77 -0.83 -5.30
CA ILE A 29 16.94 -0.50 -6.48
C ILE A 29 17.64 0.50 -7.39
N ARG A 30 18.27 1.52 -6.81
CA ARG A 30 19.03 2.51 -7.57
C ARG A 30 20.16 1.84 -8.36
N PHE A 31 20.94 0.97 -7.72
CA PHE A 31 21.97 0.16 -8.39
C PHE A 31 21.38 -0.65 -9.56
N ILE A 32 20.25 -1.34 -9.34
CA ILE A 32 19.57 -2.14 -10.37
C ILE A 32 19.23 -1.28 -11.59
N PHE A 33 18.66 -0.09 -11.39
CA PHE A 33 18.30 0.82 -12.49
C PHE A 33 19.50 1.48 -13.17
N GLU A 34 20.56 1.80 -12.42
CA GLU A 34 21.80 2.36 -12.98
C GLU A 34 22.55 1.33 -13.81
N SER A 35 22.47 0.05 -13.43
CA SER A 35 23.10 -1.09 -14.10
C SER A 35 22.24 -1.68 -15.23
N ASN A 36 20.98 -1.26 -15.36
CA ASN A 36 20.08 -1.72 -16.42
C ASN A 36 20.51 -1.11 -17.78
N PRO A 37 20.94 -1.93 -18.77
CA PRO A 37 21.33 -1.44 -20.09
C PRO A 37 20.15 -0.90 -20.91
N GLU A 38 18.91 -1.35 -20.62
CA GLU A 38 17.72 -1.02 -21.40
C GLU A 38 16.83 0.00 -20.67
N LYS A 39 17.06 1.30 -20.96
CA LYS A 39 16.30 2.41 -20.37
C LYS A 39 14.98 2.71 -21.10
N GLY A 40 14.21 1.67 -21.41
CA GLY A 40 12.94 1.77 -22.13
C GLY A 40 11.77 2.28 -21.27
N PRO A 41 10.57 2.46 -21.89
CA PRO A 41 9.36 2.94 -21.20
C PRO A 41 8.99 2.13 -19.96
N PHE A 42 9.21 0.81 -19.99
CA PHE A 42 9.02 -0.07 -18.83
C PHE A 42 9.87 0.36 -17.64
N SER A 43 11.19 0.44 -17.82
CA SER A 43 12.13 0.81 -16.77
C SER A 43 11.83 2.20 -16.21
N GLN A 44 11.49 3.16 -17.07
CA GLN A 44 11.15 4.52 -16.64
C GLN A 44 9.85 4.57 -15.82
N THR A 45 8.82 3.84 -16.26
CA THR A 45 7.53 3.77 -15.57
C THR A 45 7.69 3.14 -14.18
N VAL A 46 8.37 2.00 -14.11
CA VAL A 46 8.60 1.31 -12.83
C VAL A 46 9.45 2.17 -11.89
N TYR A 47 10.49 2.82 -12.39
CA TYR A 47 11.30 3.75 -11.59
C TYR A 47 10.48 4.94 -11.06
N GLY A 48 9.62 5.52 -11.89
CA GLY A 48 8.69 6.58 -11.47
C GLY A 48 7.73 6.12 -10.37
N LEU A 49 7.15 4.93 -10.51
CA LEU A 49 6.30 4.33 -9.48
C LEU A 49 7.05 4.04 -8.18
N VAL A 50 8.30 3.57 -8.25
CA VAL A 50 9.14 3.36 -7.06
C VAL A 50 9.43 4.68 -6.35
N ARG A 51 9.67 5.78 -7.07
CA ARG A 51 9.85 7.10 -6.44
C ARG A 51 8.58 7.54 -5.69
N LEU A 52 7.42 7.41 -6.33
CA LEU A 52 6.13 7.70 -5.69
C LEU A 52 5.90 6.82 -4.45
N MET A 53 6.18 5.52 -4.57
CA MET A 53 6.14 4.57 -3.46
C MET A 53 7.07 5.02 -2.32
N GLY A 54 8.28 5.48 -2.65
CA GLY A 54 9.23 5.96 -1.66
C GLY A 54 8.76 7.20 -0.90
N ASP A 55 8.25 8.21 -1.60
CA ASP A 55 7.71 9.42 -0.98
C ASP A 55 6.53 9.08 -0.03
N ARG A 56 5.68 8.12 -0.41
CA ARG A 56 4.58 7.64 0.46
C ARG A 56 5.10 6.89 1.67
N SER A 57 6.05 5.98 1.50
CA SER A 57 6.63 5.24 2.62
C SER A 57 7.30 6.16 3.65
N GLN A 58 8.03 7.19 3.21
CA GLN A 58 8.66 8.16 4.11
C GLN A 58 7.62 8.95 4.91
N ALA A 59 6.56 9.43 4.24
CA ALA A 59 5.49 10.16 4.91
C ALA A 59 4.73 9.26 5.92
N THR A 60 4.45 8.01 5.55
CA THR A 60 3.83 7.04 6.46
C THR A 60 4.71 6.76 7.68
N LEU A 61 6.02 6.53 7.49
CA LEU A 61 6.96 6.29 8.60
C LEU A 61 7.03 7.51 9.53
N MET A 62 7.09 8.72 8.99
CA MET A 62 7.08 9.96 9.78
C MET A 62 5.82 10.07 10.66
N LEU A 63 4.64 9.81 10.09
CA LEU A 63 3.37 9.83 10.83
C LEU A 63 3.31 8.75 11.91
N ALA A 64 3.79 7.53 11.60
CA ALA A 64 3.88 6.44 12.57
C ALA A 64 4.79 6.82 13.75
N SER A 65 5.95 7.42 13.48
CA SER A 65 6.88 7.92 14.51
C SER A 65 6.29 9.01 15.39
N TRP A 66 5.35 9.79 14.87
CA TRP A 66 4.65 10.85 15.61
C TRP A 66 3.40 10.36 16.34
N SER A 67 3.25 9.03 16.51
CA SER A 67 2.10 8.42 17.18
C SER A 67 0.76 8.72 16.49
N MET A 68 0.80 8.96 15.17
CA MET A 68 -0.37 9.16 14.30
C MET A 68 -0.58 7.96 13.35
N PRO A 69 -0.70 6.72 13.85
CA PRO A 69 -0.74 5.54 12.97
C PRO A 69 -1.99 5.49 12.10
N TRP A 70 -3.11 6.12 12.48
CA TRP A 70 -4.32 6.17 11.65
C TRP A 70 -4.17 7.10 10.44
N ASP A 71 -3.59 8.29 10.62
CA ASP A 71 -3.21 9.15 9.51
C ASP A 71 -2.14 8.46 8.64
N ALA A 72 -1.25 7.71 9.28
CA ALA A 72 -0.29 6.87 8.56
C ALA A 72 -0.99 5.81 7.70
N GLU A 73 -2.09 5.17 8.14
CA GLU A 73 -2.89 4.23 7.32
C GLU A 73 -3.43 4.90 6.05
N ILE A 74 -3.91 6.14 6.14
CA ILE A 74 -4.45 6.90 5.00
C ILE A 74 -3.37 7.04 3.92
N VAL A 75 -2.15 7.40 4.32
CA VAL A 75 -1.01 7.53 3.39
C VAL A 75 -0.51 6.16 2.93
N LEU A 76 -0.51 5.16 3.82
CA LEU A 76 -0.08 3.79 3.53
C LEU A 76 -0.94 3.14 2.45
N ARG A 77 -2.22 3.53 2.34
CA ARG A 77 -3.08 3.13 1.22
C ARG A 77 -2.46 3.48 -0.14
N ALA A 78 -1.95 4.70 -0.30
CA ALA A 78 -1.31 5.13 -1.54
C ALA A 78 0.02 4.39 -1.79
N PHE A 79 0.74 4.06 -0.72
CA PHE A 79 1.92 3.18 -0.79
C PHE A 79 1.54 1.79 -1.32
N TYR A 80 0.46 1.17 -0.81
CA TYR A 80 -0.01 -0.12 -1.31
C TYR A 80 -0.42 -0.07 -2.79
N GLU A 81 -1.11 0.99 -3.21
CA GLU A 81 -1.52 1.14 -4.60
C GLU A 81 -0.34 1.31 -5.58
N THR A 82 0.75 1.92 -5.13
CA THR A 82 1.96 2.10 -5.94
C THR A 82 2.78 0.81 -5.97
N ALA A 83 3.00 0.17 -4.82
CA ALA A 83 3.65 -1.13 -4.72
C ALA A 83 2.94 -2.21 -5.56
N ALA A 84 1.60 -2.29 -5.49
CA ALA A 84 0.83 -3.24 -6.28
C ALA A 84 1.01 -3.05 -7.79
N LYS A 85 1.08 -1.80 -8.27
CA LYS A 85 1.35 -1.50 -9.69
C LYS A 85 2.77 -1.90 -10.10
N VAL A 86 3.77 -1.64 -9.25
CA VAL A 86 5.16 -2.10 -9.47
C VAL A 86 5.20 -3.62 -9.58
N LEU A 87 4.59 -4.32 -8.63
CA LEU A 87 4.51 -5.79 -8.64
C LEU A 87 3.79 -6.31 -9.88
N LEU A 88 2.65 -5.72 -10.26
CA LEU A 88 1.92 -6.13 -11.47
C LEU A 88 2.82 -6.03 -12.71
N LEU A 89 3.41 -4.87 -12.94
CA LEU A 89 4.25 -4.63 -14.12
C LEU A 89 5.46 -5.56 -14.15
N THR A 90 6.12 -5.78 -13.00
CA THR A 90 7.35 -6.58 -12.92
C THR A 90 7.09 -8.08 -12.96
N MET A 91 5.97 -8.55 -12.40
CA MET A 91 5.60 -9.97 -12.39
C MET A 91 4.83 -10.41 -13.63
N SER A 92 4.25 -9.48 -14.40
CA SER A 92 3.62 -9.81 -15.68
C SER A 92 4.64 -10.32 -16.71
N PRO A 93 4.31 -11.33 -17.52
CA PRO A 93 5.17 -11.81 -18.61
C PRO A 93 5.51 -10.71 -19.63
N ASN A 94 6.69 -10.78 -20.26
CA ASN A 94 7.20 -9.74 -21.17
C ASN A 94 6.18 -9.29 -22.24
N GLY A 95 5.47 -10.22 -22.90
CA GLY A 95 4.46 -9.88 -23.92
C GLY A 95 3.17 -9.24 -23.38
N GLN A 96 2.96 -9.24 -22.06
CA GLN A 96 1.85 -8.53 -21.40
C GLN A 96 2.29 -7.16 -20.86
N ARG A 97 3.58 -6.97 -20.54
CA ARG A 97 4.09 -5.72 -19.97
C ARG A 97 3.85 -4.53 -20.89
N GLU A 98 4.12 -4.67 -22.19
CA GLU A 98 3.87 -3.60 -23.17
C GLU A 98 2.40 -3.20 -23.22
N LYS A 99 1.49 -4.17 -23.22
CA LYS A 99 0.05 -3.92 -23.19
C LYS A 99 -0.38 -3.19 -21.93
N LEU A 100 0.15 -3.59 -20.77
CA LEU A 100 -0.11 -2.92 -19.50
C LEU A 100 0.45 -1.50 -19.48
N LEU A 101 1.62 -1.25 -20.08
CA LEU A 101 2.18 0.10 -20.18
C LEU A 101 1.34 1.02 -21.07
N THR A 102 0.94 0.53 -22.25
CA THR A 102 0.00 1.26 -23.13
C THR A 102 -1.31 1.52 -22.41
N GLU A 103 -1.88 0.51 -21.74
CA GLU A 103 -3.12 0.69 -20.98
C GLU A 103 -2.95 1.71 -19.84
N PHE A 104 -1.81 1.71 -19.14
CA PHE A 104 -1.53 2.63 -18.04
C PHE A 104 -1.40 4.09 -18.48
N TRP A 105 -0.60 4.33 -19.53
CA TRP A 105 -0.27 5.69 -19.98
C TRP A 105 -1.30 6.28 -20.94
N ASP A 106 -1.98 5.45 -21.74
CA ASP A 106 -2.91 5.94 -22.75
C ASP A 106 -4.36 5.76 -22.30
N ASP A 107 -4.79 4.51 -22.10
CA ASP A 107 -6.20 4.21 -21.88
C ASP A 107 -6.67 4.68 -20.51
N PHE A 108 -5.91 4.34 -19.46
CA PHE A 108 -6.24 4.70 -18.09
C PHE A 108 -6.11 6.21 -17.85
N ASP A 109 -5.06 6.85 -18.38
CA ASP A 109 -4.92 8.30 -18.31
C ASP A 109 -6.08 9.02 -19.00
N SER A 110 -6.45 8.63 -20.23
CA SER A 110 -7.57 9.26 -20.95
C SER A 110 -8.88 9.25 -20.15
N ILE A 111 -9.15 8.16 -19.41
CA ILE A 111 -10.31 8.05 -18.52
C ILE A 111 -10.24 9.10 -17.40
N HIS A 112 -9.07 9.27 -16.79
CA HIS A 112 -8.83 10.22 -15.73
C HIS A 112 -8.86 11.67 -16.21
N THR A 113 -8.30 11.96 -17.38
CA THR A 113 -8.30 13.28 -18.02
C THR A 113 -9.72 13.76 -18.29
N ILE A 114 -10.57 12.92 -18.89
CA ILE A 114 -12.00 13.24 -19.09
C ILE A 114 -12.73 13.50 -17.76
N ARG A 115 -12.46 12.69 -16.73
CA ARG A 115 -13.09 12.88 -15.41
C ARG A 115 -12.63 14.18 -14.76
N ARG A 116 -11.35 14.53 -14.90
CA ARG A 116 -10.77 15.77 -14.38
C ARG A 116 -11.37 16.98 -15.07
N ALA A 117 -11.44 16.98 -16.39
CA ALA A 117 -12.10 18.02 -17.18
C ALA A 117 -13.57 18.21 -16.75
N ARG A 118 -14.34 17.13 -16.57
CA ARG A 118 -15.73 17.23 -16.08
C ARG A 118 -15.85 17.85 -14.69
N LYS A 119 -14.91 17.55 -13.78
CA LYS A 119 -14.90 18.17 -12.45
C LYS A 119 -14.50 19.65 -12.51
N ALA A 120 -13.51 20.00 -13.35
CA ALA A 120 -13.11 21.38 -13.58
C ALA A 120 -14.27 22.21 -14.17
N ALA A 121 -14.99 21.66 -15.15
CA ALA A 121 -16.19 22.29 -15.72
C ALA A 121 -17.31 22.56 -14.70
N LEU A 122 -17.44 21.70 -13.68
CA LEU A 122 -18.40 21.91 -12.58
C LEU A 122 -17.91 22.95 -11.56
N ALA A 123 -16.59 23.13 -11.43
CA ALA A 123 -16.00 24.10 -10.52
C ALA A 123 -16.04 25.52 -11.10
N LEU A 124 -15.88 25.65 -12.43
CA LEU A 124 -16.02 26.92 -13.15
C LEU A 124 -17.38 27.57 -12.88
N GLY A 125 -17.36 28.84 -12.48
CA GLY A 125 -18.57 29.61 -12.17
C GLY A 125 -19.10 29.40 -10.75
N THR A 126 -18.32 28.77 -9.86
CA THR A 126 -18.60 28.73 -8.43
C THR A 126 -18.33 30.11 -7.80
N PRO A 127 -19.22 30.64 -6.94
CA PRO A 127 -18.97 31.92 -6.26
C PRO A 127 -17.67 31.90 -5.47
N GLY A 128 -16.82 32.91 -5.66
CA GLY A 128 -15.53 33.04 -4.97
C GLY A 128 -14.32 32.51 -5.74
N GLU A 129 -14.51 32.09 -7.00
CA GLU A 129 -13.42 31.72 -7.91
C GLU A 129 -12.49 32.92 -8.19
N GLY A 130 -11.20 32.75 -7.86
CA GLY A 130 -10.15 33.71 -8.23
C GLY A 130 -9.74 33.54 -9.69
N GLU A 131 -9.15 34.59 -10.28
CA GLU A 131 -8.70 34.59 -11.69
C GLU A 131 -7.72 33.44 -11.99
N GLY A 132 -6.80 33.13 -11.07
CA GLY A 132 -5.86 32.01 -11.24
C GLY A 132 -6.50 30.63 -11.16
N ASP A 133 -7.57 30.44 -10.38
CA ASP A 133 -8.28 29.15 -10.33
C ASP A 133 -9.02 28.88 -11.64
N ARG A 134 -9.59 29.96 -12.21
CA ARG A 134 -10.27 29.93 -13.49
C ARG A 134 -9.33 29.52 -14.62
N ASP A 135 -8.15 30.12 -14.71
CA ASP A 135 -7.14 29.78 -15.73
C ASP A 135 -6.78 28.28 -15.68
N VAL A 136 -6.62 27.73 -14.47
CA VAL A 136 -6.33 26.31 -14.27
C VAL A 136 -7.49 25.44 -14.75
N PHE A 137 -8.73 25.77 -14.39
CA PHE A 137 -9.87 24.97 -14.80
C PHE A 137 -10.17 25.07 -16.30
N GLU A 138 -10.02 26.26 -16.90
CA GLU A 138 -10.13 26.46 -18.34
C GLU A 138 -9.09 25.61 -19.09
N ALA A 139 -7.83 25.61 -18.64
CA ALA A 139 -6.78 24.76 -19.22
C ALA A 139 -7.07 23.25 -19.10
N LEU A 140 -7.79 22.80 -18.06
CA LEU A 140 -8.16 21.39 -17.88
C LEU A 140 -9.33 20.92 -18.76
N ILE A 141 -10.14 21.85 -19.28
CA ILE A 141 -11.28 21.54 -20.17
C ILE A 141 -10.98 21.85 -21.64
N ASP A 142 -9.86 22.50 -21.91
CA ASP A 142 -9.45 22.87 -23.26
C ASP A 142 -8.98 21.63 -24.05
N PRO A 143 -9.62 21.33 -25.20
CA PRO A 143 -9.24 20.20 -26.05
C PRO A 143 -7.89 20.38 -26.76
N ASP A 144 -7.33 21.59 -26.84
CA ASP A 144 -6.00 21.82 -27.41
C ASP A 144 -4.89 21.30 -26.49
N TYR A 145 -5.14 21.29 -25.17
CA TYR A 145 -4.20 20.77 -24.17
C TYR A 145 -4.52 19.36 -23.70
N ASN A 146 -5.77 18.89 -23.82
CA ASN A 146 -6.21 17.60 -23.29
C ASN A 146 -6.98 16.79 -24.34
N ASP A 147 -6.65 15.51 -24.49
CA ASP A 147 -7.48 14.61 -25.29
C ASP A 147 -8.77 14.25 -24.53
N LEU A 148 -9.85 14.95 -24.87
CA LEU A 148 -11.18 14.73 -24.31
C LEU A 148 -12.03 13.74 -25.14
N SER A 149 -11.43 13.08 -26.14
CA SER A 149 -12.13 12.11 -26.97
C SER A 149 -12.55 10.87 -26.17
N HIS A 150 -13.79 10.43 -26.36
CA HIS A 150 -14.28 9.20 -25.74
C HIS A 150 -13.81 7.98 -26.52
N ARG A 151 -12.51 7.63 -26.38
CA ARG A 151 -11.91 6.42 -26.98
C ARG A 151 -12.60 5.13 -26.53
N HIS A 152 -13.15 5.13 -25.32
CA HIS A 152 -13.75 3.97 -24.66
C HIS A 152 -15.21 4.21 -24.28
N ASN A 153 -16.07 3.22 -24.52
CA ASN A 153 -17.44 3.23 -24.00
C ASN A 153 -17.47 3.04 -22.47
N LYS A 154 -18.62 3.29 -21.82
CA LYS A 154 -18.76 3.23 -20.35
C LYS A 154 -18.33 1.86 -19.77
N ALA A 155 -18.64 0.76 -20.45
CA ALA A 155 -18.30 -0.58 -19.98
C ALA A 155 -16.80 -0.85 -20.05
N ALA A 156 -16.17 -0.49 -21.16
CA ALA A 156 -14.72 -0.58 -21.35
C ALA A 156 -13.97 0.26 -20.31
N ARG A 157 -14.39 1.50 -20.05
CA ARG A 157 -13.79 2.35 -19.02
C ARG A 157 -13.85 1.69 -17.63
N LYS A 158 -15.02 1.18 -17.24
CA LYS A 158 -15.18 0.50 -15.95
C LYS A 158 -14.27 -0.75 -15.86
N ALA A 159 -14.12 -1.50 -16.95
CA ALA A 159 -13.26 -2.67 -16.98
C ALA A 159 -11.77 -2.31 -16.82
N ILE A 160 -11.31 -1.24 -17.48
CA ILE A 160 -9.95 -0.71 -17.33
C ILE A 160 -9.73 -0.25 -15.88
N GLU A 161 -10.62 0.59 -15.34
CA GLU A 161 -10.53 1.06 -13.95
C GLU A 161 -10.51 -0.08 -12.93
N GLN A 162 -11.33 -1.12 -13.17
CA GLN A 162 -11.35 -2.30 -12.32
C GLN A 162 -10.00 -3.02 -12.36
N ARG A 163 -9.40 -3.22 -13.54
CA ARG A 163 -8.07 -3.85 -13.67
C ARG A 163 -6.99 -3.11 -12.89
N TRP A 164 -7.03 -1.79 -12.89
CA TRP A 164 -6.07 -0.94 -12.17
C TRP A 164 -6.45 -0.70 -10.70
N SER A 165 -7.58 -1.24 -10.24
CA SER A 165 -7.94 -1.18 -8.82
C SER A 165 -7.02 -2.08 -8.00
N PHE A 166 -6.67 -1.63 -6.79
CA PHE A 166 -5.80 -2.40 -5.89
C PHE A 166 -6.25 -3.86 -5.74
N SER A 167 -7.53 -4.08 -5.47
CA SER A 167 -8.06 -5.43 -5.23
C SER A 167 -7.92 -6.36 -6.43
N GLU A 168 -8.18 -5.88 -7.65
CA GLU A 168 -8.03 -6.69 -8.86
C GLU A 168 -6.55 -6.97 -9.17
N ILE A 169 -5.67 -6.02 -8.89
CA ILE A 169 -4.23 -6.22 -9.01
C ILE A 169 -3.78 -7.31 -8.04
N ILE A 170 -4.16 -7.24 -6.77
CA ILE A 170 -3.81 -8.27 -5.77
C ILE A 170 -4.36 -9.64 -6.17
N GLU A 171 -5.60 -9.72 -6.66
CA GLU A 171 -6.17 -10.98 -7.14
C GLU A 171 -5.39 -11.51 -8.36
N THR A 172 -5.01 -10.63 -9.28
CA THR A 172 -4.19 -10.98 -10.44
C THR A 172 -2.81 -11.49 -10.03
N LEU A 173 -2.12 -10.79 -9.14
CA LEU A 173 -0.83 -11.21 -8.58
C LEU A 173 -0.93 -12.59 -7.93
N SER A 174 -1.99 -12.84 -7.14
CA SER A 174 -2.21 -14.13 -6.49
C SER A 174 -2.40 -15.29 -7.46
N ARG A 175 -2.86 -15.02 -8.69
CA ARG A 175 -2.98 -16.01 -9.77
C ARG A 175 -1.67 -16.19 -10.55
N LEU A 176 -0.90 -15.11 -10.71
CA LEU A 176 0.41 -15.15 -11.39
C LEU A 176 1.48 -15.86 -10.55
N GLY A 177 1.40 -15.75 -9.22
CA GLY A 177 2.31 -16.40 -8.29
C GLY A 177 1.78 -17.72 -7.78
N ALA A 178 2.00 -18.82 -8.50
CA ALA A 178 1.76 -20.19 -8.01
C ALA A 178 2.84 -20.65 -6.98
N GLY A 179 3.31 -19.74 -6.11
CA GLY A 179 4.35 -19.96 -5.11
C GLY A 179 3.95 -19.45 -3.72
N GLU A 180 4.66 -19.91 -2.69
CA GLU A 180 4.35 -19.62 -1.28
C GLU A 180 4.32 -18.13 -0.93
N ASP A 181 5.24 -17.35 -1.51
CA ASP A 181 5.47 -15.95 -1.17
C ASP A 181 4.31 -15.02 -1.56
N VAL A 182 3.50 -15.40 -2.56
CA VAL A 182 2.38 -14.55 -3.06
C VAL A 182 1.07 -14.87 -2.34
N ARG A 183 0.98 -15.98 -1.62
CA ARG A 183 -0.22 -16.36 -0.83
C ARG A 183 -0.54 -15.33 0.24
N HIS A 184 0.49 -14.68 0.78
CA HIS A 184 0.35 -13.67 1.81
C HIS A 184 -0.07 -12.30 1.27
N VAL A 185 0.09 -12.03 -0.04
CA VAL A 185 -0.29 -10.73 -0.63
C VAL A 185 -1.79 -10.45 -0.50
N LYS A 186 -2.64 -11.50 -0.43
CA LYS A 186 -4.08 -11.33 -0.17
C LYS A 186 -4.39 -10.75 1.22
N SER A 187 -3.50 -10.89 2.20
CA SER A 187 -3.71 -10.28 3.52
C SER A 187 -3.74 -8.75 3.45
N LEU A 188 -3.06 -8.16 2.46
CA LEU A 188 -3.05 -6.71 2.22
C LEU A 188 -4.45 -6.16 1.87
N LEU A 189 -5.36 -6.99 1.35
CA LEU A 189 -6.74 -6.58 1.07
C LEU A 189 -7.46 -6.15 2.35
N HIS A 190 -7.20 -6.84 3.46
CA HIS A 190 -7.78 -6.48 4.75
C HIS A 190 -7.27 -5.10 5.19
N MET A 191 -5.95 -4.91 5.20
CA MET A 191 -5.35 -3.64 5.62
C MET A 191 -5.74 -2.47 4.71
N TYR A 192 -5.79 -2.69 3.41
CA TYR A 192 -6.24 -1.71 2.44
C TYR A 192 -7.72 -1.32 2.66
N GLY A 193 -8.58 -2.30 2.96
CA GLY A 193 -9.97 -2.05 3.34
C GLY A 193 -10.09 -1.22 4.60
N MET A 194 -9.30 -1.54 5.63
CA MET A 194 -9.24 -0.77 6.87
C MET A 194 -8.82 0.68 6.64
N ALA A 195 -7.75 0.91 5.88
CA ALA A 195 -7.33 2.25 5.49
C ALA A 195 -8.43 3.01 4.72
N SER A 196 -9.20 2.31 3.87
CA SER A 196 -10.31 2.91 3.13
C SER A 196 -11.43 3.43 4.04
N HIS A 197 -11.74 2.76 5.14
CA HIS A 197 -12.70 3.26 6.13
C HIS A 197 -12.25 4.60 6.70
N PHE A 198 -10.96 4.75 7.05
CA PHE A 198 -10.41 6.02 7.54
C PHE A 198 -10.43 7.12 6.50
N VAL A 199 -10.10 6.81 5.23
CA VAL A 199 -10.20 7.79 4.13
C VAL A 199 -11.62 8.33 3.97
N HIS A 200 -12.64 7.48 4.17
CA HIS A 200 -14.04 7.86 3.98
C HIS A 200 -14.72 8.40 5.23
N GLY A 201 -14.11 8.25 6.41
CA GLY A 201 -14.69 8.70 7.68
C GLY A 201 -16.04 8.03 7.98
N ASP A 202 -16.20 6.76 7.60
CA ASP A 202 -17.46 6.04 7.80
C ASP A 202 -17.62 5.50 9.24
N LYS A 203 -18.75 4.83 9.48
CA LYS A 203 -19.06 4.27 10.80
C LYS A 203 -17.95 3.36 11.33
N THR A 204 -17.33 2.55 10.48
CA THR A 204 -16.25 1.65 10.90
C THR A 204 -15.05 2.43 11.41
N ALA A 205 -14.68 3.53 10.74
CA ALA A 205 -13.61 4.41 11.21
C ALA A 205 -13.95 5.05 12.57
N LEU A 206 -15.20 5.50 12.76
CA LEU A 206 -15.66 6.04 14.04
C LEU A 206 -15.61 5.00 15.16
N ASP A 207 -16.06 3.76 14.88
CA ASP A 207 -16.03 2.67 15.84
C ASP A 207 -14.58 2.33 16.26
N LEU A 208 -13.64 2.30 15.32
CA LEU A 208 -12.21 2.05 15.62
C LEU A 208 -11.56 3.20 16.40
N ALA A 209 -11.89 4.44 16.06
CA ALA A 209 -11.41 5.61 16.79
C ALA A 209 -11.96 5.60 18.23
N HIS A 210 -13.22 5.21 18.41
CA HIS A 210 -13.84 5.07 19.72
C HIS A 210 -13.23 3.91 20.53
N ASP A 211 -13.05 2.74 19.91
CA ASP A 211 -12.39 1.59 20.52
C ASP A 211 -11.00 1.96 21.06
N ARG A 212 -10.19 2.68 20.26
CA ARG A 212 -8.84 3.11 20.67
C ARG A 212 -8.84 3.95 21.95
N VAL A 213 -9.80 4.85 22.13
CA VAL A 213 -9.83 5.74 23.32
C VAL A 213 -10.47 5.07 24.53
N THR A 214 -11.34 4.08 24.31
CA THR A 214 -12.10 3.41 25.37
C THR A 214 -11.47 2.11 25.86
N ARG A 215 -10.59 1.49 25.06
CA ARG A 215 -9.89 0.26 25.42
C ARG A 215 -9.03 0.47 26.68
N PRO A 216 -9.10 -0.43 27.69
CA PRO A 216 -8.32 -0.30 28.92
C PRO A 216 -6.83 -0.58 28.69
N GLU A 217 -5.98 -0.12 29.61
CA GLU A 217 -4.58 -0.56 29.69
C GLU A 217 -4.49 -1.98 30.27
N PRO A 218 -3.49 -2.80 29.90
CA PRO A 218 -2.40 -2.50 28.94
C PRO A 218 -2.78 -2.73 27.46
N GLU A 219 -4.01 -3.19 27.20
CA GLU A 219 -4.45 -3.63 25.88
C GLU A 219 -4.41 -2.52 24.83
N ARG A 220 -4.80 -1.30 25.21
CA ARG A 220 -4.72 -0.11 24.35
C ARG A 220 -3.29 0.13 23.84
N SER A 221 -2.30 0.06 24.72
CA SER A 221 -0.89 0.25 24.37
C SER A 221 -0.38 -0.87 23.46
N ILE A 222 -0.78 -2.13 23.73
CA ILE A 222 -0.41 -3.29 22.90
C ILE A 222 -0.95 -3.13 21.48
N VAL A 223 -2.23 -2.79 21.32
CA VAL A 223 -2.86 -2.63 19.99
C VAL A 223 -2.21 -1.48 19.22
N ALA A 224 -1.92 -0.35 19.88
CA ALA A 224 -1.25 0.78 19.24
C ALA A 224 0.17 0.43 18.78
N ALA A 225 0.95 -0.26 19.62
CA ALA A 225 2.30 -0.68 19.27
C ALA A 225 2.30 -1.74 18.15
N ALA A 226 1.36 -2.68 18.17
CA ALA A 226 1.20 -3.69 17.13
C ALA A 226 0.80 -3.08 15.78
N GLN A 227 -0.08 -2.07 15.79
CA GLN A 227 -0.42 -1.33 14.57
C GLN A 227 0.82 -0.65 13.98
N ALA A 228 1.58 0.09 14.80
CA ALA A 228 2.80 0.73 14.34
C ALA A 228 3.82 -0.28 13.81
N ALA A 229 4.05 -1.38 14.53
CA ALA A 229 4.96 -2.45 14.11
C ALA A 229 4.54 -3.08 12.78
N ARG A 230 3.24 -3.30 12.56
CA ARG A 230 2.71 -3.78 11.28
C ARG A 230 2.96 -2.79 10.15
N ILE A 231 2.75 -1.48 10.36
CA ILE A 231 3.04 -0.46 9.34
C ILE A 231 4.51 -0.54 8.90
N HIS A 232 5.43 -0.63 9.86
CA HIS A 232 6.86 -0.80 9.59
C HIS A 232 7.16 -2.07 8.80
N SER A 233 6.57 -3.19 9.23
CA SER A 233 6.71 -4.48 8.56
C SER A 233 6.22 -4.41 7.11
N ASP A 234 5.00 -3.93 6.88
CA ASP A 234 4.38 -3.91 5.54
C ASP A 234 5.19 -3.05 4.57
N ILE A 235 5.72 -1.91 5.02
CA ILE A 235 6.59 -1.05 4.21
C ILE A 235 7.85 -1.81 3.80
N VAL A 236 8.59 -2.38 4.76
CA VAL A 236 9.88 -3.04 4.50
C VAL A 236 9.70 -4.26 3.58
N HIS A 237 8.69 -5.11 3.84
CA HIS A 237 8.46 -6.31 3.04
C HIS A 237 8.02 -5.97 1.62
N LEU A 238 7.15 -4.96 1.44
CA LEU A 238 6.74 -4.55 0.09
C LEU A 238 7.88 -3.90 -0.69
N TRP A 239 8.73 -3.12 -0.04
CA TRP A 239 9.98 -2.63 -0.65
C TRP A 239 10.87 -3.78 -1.11
N PHE A 240 11.09 -4.77 -0.26
CA PHE A 240 11.90 -5.95 -0.58
C PHE A 240 11.30 -6.74 -1.75
N MET A 241 10.01 -7.06 -1.69
CA MET A 241 9.29 -7.77 -2.76
C MET A 241 9.38 -7.02 -4.09
N CYS A 242 9.15 -5.70 -4.10
CA CYS A 242 9.27 -4.90 -5.31
C CYS A 242 10.70 -4.93 -5.85
N THR A 243 11.71 -4.84 -5.00
CA THR A 243 13.13 -4.87 -5.42
C THR A 243 13.49 -6.19 -6.08
N ASP A 244 13.07 -7.29 -5.47
CA ASP A 244 13.29 -8.63 -5.99
C ASP A 244 12.59 -8.82 -7.36
N THR A 245 11.34 -8.40 -7.49
CA THR A 245 10.64 -8.53 -8.79
C THR A 245 11.20 -7.58 -9.85
N ILE A 246 11.65 -6.38 -9.49
CA ILE A 246 12.36 -5.45 -10.39
C ILE A 246 13.66 -6.08 -10.88
N SER A 247 14.50 -6.59 -9.97
CA SER A 247 15.76 -7.27 -10.27
C SER A 247 15.55 -8.37 -11.31
N ARG A 248 14.59 -9.27 -11.08
CA ARG A 248 14.24 -10.34 -12.01
C ARG A 248 13.69 -9.81 -13.34
N ALA A 249 12.83 -8.80 -13.30
CA ALA A 249 12.19 -8.25 -14.48
C ALA A 249 13.17 -7.56 -15.43
N LEU A 250 14.24 -6.96 -14.89
CA LEU A 250 15.30 -6.28 -15.63
C LEU A 250 16.53 -7.17 -15.88
N GLY A 251 16.58 -8.38 -15.30
CA GLY A 251 17.71 -9.29 -15.44
C GLY A 251 19.00 -8.79 -14.76
N VAL A 252 18.88 -7.89 -13.78
CA VAL A 252 20.01 -7.31 -13.04
C VAL A 252 20.03 -7.90 -11.64
N PRO A 253 21.04 -8.70 -11.26
CA PRO A 253 21.11 -9.27 -9.91
C PRO A 253 21.38 -8.20 -8.85
N PHE A 254 21.10 -8.54 -7.59
CA PHE A 254 21.43 -7.69 -6.46
C PHE A 254 22.94 -7.47 -6.37
N SER A 255 23.36 -6.24 -6.02
CA SER A 255 24.75 -5.92 -5.69
C SER A 255 25.17 -6.56 -4.38
N ASP A 256 24.29 -6.53 -3.37
CA ASP A 256 24.51 -7.13 -2.06
C ASP A 256 23.21 -7.69 -1.47
N ALA A 257 22.79 -8.85 -1.98
CA ALA A 257 21.61 -9.56 -1.49
C ALA A 257 21.70 -9.90 0.01
N ALA A 258 22.91 -10.15 0.53
CA ALA A 258 23.09 -10.55 1.92
C ALA A 258 22.75 -9.41 2.88
N THR A 259 23.23 -8.20 2.58
CA THR A 259 22.93 -7.00 3.38
C THR A 259 21.44 -6.65 3.32
N VAL A 260 20.81 -6.70 2.13
CA VAL A 260 19.37 -6.47 2.00
C VAL A 260 18.56 -7.46 2.85
N VAL A 261 18.84 -8.76 2.72
CA VAL A 261 18.13 -9.81 3.48
C VAL A 261 18.37 -9.69 4.98
N ALA A 262 19.59 -9.35 5.41
CA ALA A 262 19.89 -9.12 6.82
C ALA A 262 19.08 -7.95 7.40
N ALA A 263 18.95 -6.85 6.66
CA ALA A 263 18.17 -5.69 7.09
C ALA A 263 16.67 -6.02 7.22
N VAL A 264 16.10 -6.74 6.26
CA VAL A 264 14.68 -7.20 6.32
C VAL A 264 14.45 -8.11 7.52
N ARG A 265 15.33 -9.11 7.73
CA ARG A 265 15.23 -10.04 8.87
C ARG A 265 15.33 -9.34 10.22
N LYS A 266 16.15 -8.29 10.33
CA LYS A 266 16.25 -7.48 11.55
C LYS A 266 14.90 -6.85 11.90
N VAL A 267 14.18 -6.32 10.91
CA VAL A 267 12.83 -5.76 11.08
C VAL A 267 11.84 -6.85 11.51
N GLU A 268 11.85 -8.01 10.86
CA GLU A 268 11.01 -9.15 11.25
C GLU A 268 11.22 -9.56 12.71
N GLN A 269 12.49 -9.70 13.13
CA GLN A 269 12.87 -10.10 14.49
C GLN A 269 12.40 -9.08 15.53
N LEU A 270 12.59 -7.78 15.26
CA LEU A 270 12.17 -6.71 16.15
C LEU A 270 10.64 -6.53 16.17
N GLY A 271 9.97 -6.81 15.05
CA GLY A 271 8.51 -6.72 14.91
C GLY A 271 7.76 -7.88 15.57
N ARG A 272 8.37 -9.08 15.61
CA ARG A 272 7.72 -10.32 16.04
C ARG A 272 7.05 -10.24 17.42
N PRO A 273 7.67 -9.67 18.48
CA PRO A 273 7.02 -9.68 19.79
C PRO A 273 5.75 -8.83 19.84
N PHE A 274 5.63 -7.77 19.03
CA PHE A 274 4.41 -6.97 18.94
C PHE A 274 3.23 -7.78 18.36
N VAL A 275 3.52 -8.63 17.37
CA VAL A 275 2.52 -9.56 16.79
C VAL A 275 2.06 -10.56 17.85
N VAL A 276 3.00 -11.17 18.59
CA VAL A 276 2.69 -12.15 19.64
C VAL A 276 1.82 -11.51 20.73
N LEU A 277 2.23 -10.34 21.25
CA LEU A 277 1.46 -9.62 22.27
C LEU A 277 0.06 -9.24 21.79
N PHE A 278 -0.07 -8.80 20.53
CA PHE A 278 -1.36 -8.51 19.94
C PHE A 278 -2.24 -9.76 19.88
N GLU A 279 -1.75 -10.86 19.31
CA GLU A 279 -2.49 -12.12 19.18
C GLU A 279 -2.95 -12.63 20.55
N GLU A 280 -2.09 -12.59 21.56
CA GLU A 280 -2.41 -12.97 22.94
C GLU A 280 -3.51 -12.07 23.52
N SER A 281 -3.40 -10.76 23.35
CA SER A 281 -4.40 -9.79 23.84
C SER A 281 -5.78 -10.00 23.21
N GLN A 282 -5.84 -10.38 21.93
CA GLN A 282 -7.10 -10.54 21.21
C GLN A 282 -7.73 -11.92 21.35
N LYS A 283 -7.00 -12.91 21.90
CA LYS A 283 -7.46 -14.30 21.98
C LYS A 283 -8.78 -14.46 22.73
N GLY A 284 -8.93 -13.82 23.88
CA GLY A 284 -10.14 -13.89 24.70
C GLY A 284 -11.36 -13.31 23.99
N PHE A 285 -11.20 -12.16 23.33
CA PHE A 285 -12.25 -11.51 22.55
C PHE A 285 -12.75 -12.41 21.41
N TYR A 286 -11.84 -12.91 20.57
CA TYR A 286 -12.22 -13.75 19.44
C TYR A 286 -12.75 -15.12 19.85
N GLN A 287 -12.28 -15.69 20.96
CA GLN A 287 -12.87 -16.91 21.51
C GLN A 287 -14.32 -16.66 21.95
N GLY A 288 -14.57 -15.58 22.70
CA GLY A 288 -15.93 -15.21 23.13
C GLY A 288 -16.88 -14.95 21.95
N LEU A 289 -16.40 -14.34 20.86
CA LEU A 289 -17.19 -14.20 19.64
C LEU A 289 -17.53 -15.57 19.03
N ARG A 290 -16.55 -16.47 18.91
CA ARG A 290 -16.78 -17.82 18.38
C ARG A 290 -17.83 -18.56 19.20
N ASP A 291 -17.72 -18.52 20.53
CA ASP A 291 -18.66 -19.20 21.43
C ASP A 291 -20.08 -18.62 21.29
N LYS A 292 -20.20 -17.29 21.25
CA LYS A 292 -21.48 -16.57 21.07
C LYS A 292 -22.18 -16.89 19.75
N TYR A 293 -21.44 -17.09 18.67
CA TYR A 293 -22.02 -17.41 17.36
C TYR A 293 -22.17 -18.91 17.11
N ALA A 294 -21.40 -19.76 17.80
CA ALA A 294 -21.59 -21.20 17.78
C ALA A 294 -22.95 -21.58 18.41
N SER A 295 -23.31 -20.97 19.55
CA SER A 295 -24.59 -21.22 20.21
C SER A 295 -25.80 -20.80 19.36
N LYS A 296 -25.68 -19.71 18.59
CA LYS A 296 -26.74 -19.26 17.66
C LYS A 296 -26.94 -20.19 16.47
N ARG A 297 -25.89 -20.86 15.97
CA ARG A 297 -26.04 -21.84 14.87
C ARG A 297 -26.83 -23.07 15.32
N THR A 298 -26.58 -23.54 16.55
CA THR A 298 -27.31 -24.68 17.12
C THR A 298 -28.79 -24.40 17.43
N GLU A 299 -29.20 -23.13 17.55
CA GLU A 299 -30.61 -22.73 17.72
C GLU A 299 -31.37 -22.60 16.40
N VAL A 300 -30.68 -22.36 15.28
CA VAL A 300 -31.31 -22.26 13.94
C VAL A 300 -31.51 -23.65 13.31
N ASP A 301 -30.73 -24.64 13.74
CA ASP A 301 -30.82 -26.03 13.29
C ASP A 301 -31.74 -26.91 14.17
N ARG A 302 -32.55 -26.32 15.07
CA ARG A 302 -33.58 -26.97 15.88
C ARG A 302 -34.97 -26.46 15.52
#